data_AF-A0A7W0L6H7-F1
#
_entry.id   AF-A0A7W0L6H7-F1
#
_cell.length_a   1.000
_cell.length_b   1.000
_cell.length_c   1.000
_cell.angle_alpha   90.00
_cell.angle_beta   90.00
_cell.angle_gamma   90.00
#
_symmetry.space_group_name_H-M   'P 1'
#
loop_
_entity.id
_entity.type
_entity.pdbx_description
1 polymer ?
#
loop_
_entity_poly.entity_id
_entity_poly.type
_entity_poly.pdbx_seq_one_letter_code
_entity_poly.pdbx_strand_id
1 'polypeptide(L)'
;WIFLIVIGLLVVPVQVGLIPIAELYGSLGIFGSIPGVVLFHVAFGLPFAIFLLRNFFAGIPRDLLEAARMDGASEWTIFRRVVLPLGLPAIASLAIFQFLWVWNDFLIALVFASRDVQPLTVFLQSQTRQFGESIDVLAPGAFLSLIVPLIVFFAFQRYFVQGTLAGSVK
;
A
#
# COMPACT_ATOMS: atom_id res chain seq x y z
N TRP A 1 21.79 9.99 3.25
CA TRP A 1 22.19 8.82 2.44
C TRP A 1 21.11 7.75 2.38
N ILE A 2 20.72 7.08 3.48
CA ILE A 2 19.67 6.03 3.44
C ILE A 2 18.35 6.52 2.83
N PHE A 3 17.89 7.72 3.18
CA PHE A 3 16.67 8.29 2.59
C PHE A 3 16.78 8.53 1.08
N LEU A 4 17.98 8.83 0.56
CA LEU A 4 18.20 8.98 -0.88
C LEU A 4 18.09 7.64 -1.61
N ILE A 5 18.53 6.54 -0.96
CA ILE A 5 18.33 5.19 -1.48
C ILE A 5 16.83 4.87 -1.57
N VAL A 6 16.05 5.19 -0.53
CA VAL A 6 14.59 5.02 -0.53
C VAL A 6 13.96 5.78 -1.70
N ILE A 7 14.37 7.03 -1.94
CA ILE A 7 13.90 7.81 -3.09
C ILE A 7 14.31 7.14 -4.41
N GLY A 8 15.54 6.66 -4.53
CA GLY A 8 16.00 5.93 -5.72
C GLY A 8 15.17 4.68 -6.02
N LEU A 9 14.76 3.95 -4.99
CA LEU A 9 13.89 2.77 -5.13
C LEU A 9 12.49 3.10 -5.65
N LEU A 10 11.98 4.32 -5.46
CA LEU A 10 10.69 4.75 -6.02
C LEU A 10 10.70 4.85 -7.54
N VAL A 11 11.87 5.04 -8.14
CA VAL A 11 12.04 5.22 -9.59
C VAL A 11 12.10 3.87 -10.30
N VAL A 12 12.40 2.79 -9.58
CA VAL A 12 12.53 1.45 -10.16
C VAL A 12 11.15 0.96 -10.61
N PRO A 13 10.95 0.69 -11.92
CA PRO A 13 9.69 0.14 -12.40
C PRO A 13 9.48 -1.26 -11.82
N VAL A 14 8.29 -1.51 -11.30
CA VAL A 14 7.91 -2.81 -10.71
C VAL A 14 8.12 -3.96 -11.71
N GLN A 15 7.95 -3.69 -13.00
CA GLN A 15 8.11 -4.64 -14.10
C GLN A 15 9.53 -5.22 -14.17
N VAL A 16 10.55 -4.45 -13.80
CA VAL A 16 11.95 -4.91 -13.78
C VAL A 16 12.14 -6.01 -12.74
N GLY A 17 11.35 -5.99 -11.66
CA GLY A 17 11.40 -6.99 -10.60
C GLY A 17 10.70 -8.31 -10.92
N LEU A 18 9.86 -8.39 -11.97
CA LEU A 18 8.98 -9.55 -12.16
C LEU A 18 9.75 -10.87 -12.33
N ILE A 19 10.70 -10.92 -13.26
CA ILE A 19 11.49 -12.13 -13.55
C ILE A 19 12.38 -12.52 -12.34
N PRO A 20 13.27 -11.64 -11.83
CA PRO A 20 14.19 -12.05 -10.76
C PRO A 20 13.45 -12.40 -9.46
N ILE A 21 12.33 -11.73 -9.15
CA ILE A 21 11.55 -12.07 -7.95
C ILE A 21 10.76 -13.36 -8.15
N ALA A 22 10.29 -13.67 -9.37
CA ALA A 22 9.66 -14.96 -9.67
C ALA A 22 10.64 -16.12 -9.48
N GLU A 23 11.87 -15.98 -9.98
CA GLU A 23 12.94 -16.97 -9.77
C GLU A 23 13.27 -17.13 -8.28
N LEU A 24 13.43 -16.01 -7.56
CA LEU A 24 13.67 -16.03 -6.12
C LEU A 24 12.53 -16.74 -5.37
N TYR A 25 11.28 -16.38 -5.63
CA TYR A 25 10.13 -17.00 -4.97
C TYR A 25 9.96 -18.47 -5.33
N GLY A 26 10.33 -18.85 -6.56
CA GLY A 26 10.41 -20.25 -6.98
C GLY A 26 11.43 -21.02 -6.15
N SER A 27 12.64 -20.47 -5.98
CA SER A 27 13.69 -21.08 -5.15
C SER A 27 13.32 -21.19 -3.66
N LEU A 28 12.52 -20.24 -3.16
CA LEU A 28 12.01 -20.21 -1.78
C LEU A 28 10.75 -21.06 -1.59
N GLY A 29 10.15 -21.58 -2.67
CA GLY A 29 8.91 -22.35 -2.61
C GLY A 29 7.65 -21.54 -2.25
N ILE A 30 7.68 -20.21 -2.39
CA ILE A 30 6.54 -19.32 -2.07
C ILE A 30 5.87 -18.76 -3.32
N PHE A 31 6.35 -19.10 -4.51
CA PHE A 31 5.74 -18.71 -5.78
C PHE A 31 4.33 -19.34 -5.92
N GLY A 32 3.39 -18.61 -6.51
CA GLY A 32 2.01 -19.10 -6.66
C GLY A 32 1.18 -19.05 -5.37
N SER A 33 1.66 -18.41 -4.31
CA SER A 33 1.00 -18.39 -2.99
C SER A 33 0.53 -16.98 -2.59
N ILE A 34 -0.50 -16.90 -1.74
CA ILE A 34 -0.97 -15.63 -1.16
C ILE A 34 0.17 -14.88 -0.43
N PRO A 35 0.98 -15.53 0.44
CA PRO A 35 2.11 -14.86 1.08
C PRO A 35 3.13 -14.30 0.10
N GLY A 36 3.40 -14.99 -1.01
CA GLY A 36 4.29 -14.49 -2.06
C GLY A 36 3.78 -13.18 -2.68
N VAL A 37 2.51 -13.15 -3.07
CA VAL A 37 1.87 -11.95 -3.64
C VAL A 37 1.87 -10.79 -2.63
N VAL A 38 1.56 -11.07 -1.35
CA VAL A 38 1.60 -10.07 -0.28
C VAL A 38 3.01 -9.52 -0.08
N LEU A 39 4.01 -10.39 -0.02
CA LEU A 39 5.40 -9.99 0.19
C LEU A 39 5.91 -9.12 -0.97
N PHE A 40 5.52 -9.43 -2.21
CA PHE A 40 5.85 -8.60 -3.36
C PHE A 40 5.31 -7.19 -3.19
N HIS A 41 4.01 -7.05 -2.90
CA HIS A 41 3.39 -5.74 -2.71
C HIS A 41 3.99 -4.98 -1.53
N VAL A 42 4.25 -5.64 -0.40
CA VAL A 42 4.88 -5.00 0.76
C VAL A 42 6.27 -4.48 0.40
N ALA A 43 7.10 -5.28 -0.27
CA ALA A 43 8.47 -4.89 -0.65
C ALA A 43 8.49 -3.67 -1.59
N PHE A 44 7.62 -3.64 -2.60
CA PHE A 44 7.56 -2.52 -3.56
C PHE A 44 6.77 -1.31 -3.04
N GLY A 45 5.83 -1.49 -2.10
CA GLY A 45 5.10 -0.41 -1.45
C GLY A 45 5.88 0.31 -0.34
N LEU A 46 6.85 -0.38 0.27
CA LEU A 46 7.68 0.11 1.38
C LEU A 46 8.39 1.45 1.10
N PRO A 47 9.06 1.65 -0.06
CA PRO A 47 9.72 2.92 -0.35
C PRO A 47 8.74 4.12 -0.31
N PHE A 48 7.52 3.95 -0.85
CA PHE A 48 6.50 4.99 -0.84
C PHE A 48 5.97 5.24 0.56
N ALA A 49 5.72 4.17 1.33
CA ALA A 49 5.31 4.26 2.73
C ALA A 49 6.33 5.04 3.57
N ILE A 50 7.62 4.69 3.45
CA ILE A 50 8.71 5.36 4.18
C ILE A 50 8.80 6.82 3.74
N PHE A 51 8.75 7.10 2.43
CA PHE A 51 8.80 8.45 1.91
C PHE A 51 7.68 9.32 2.48
N LEU A 52 6.43 8.87 2.38
CA LEU A 52 5.26 9.63 2.80
C LEU A 52 5.28 9.87 4.32
N LEU A 53 5.47 8.81 5.11
CA LEU A 53 5.44 8.91 6.57
C LEU A 53 6.62 9.71 7.11
N ARG A 54 7.82 9.57 6.54
CA ARG A 54 8.97 10.37 6.95
C ARG A 54 8.72 11.86 6.69
N ASN A 55 8.19 12.23 5.53
CA ASN A 55 7.88 13.62 5.21
C ASN A 55 6.84 14.21 6.18
N PHE A 56 5.83 13.43 6.55
CA PHE A 56 4.85 13.84 7.54
C PHE A 56 5.47 13.99 8.94
N PHE A 57 6.17 12.97 9.44
CA PHE A 57 6.78 12.99 10.77
C PHE A 57 7.86 14.05 10.93
N ALA A 58 8.56 14.42 9.85
CA ALA A 58 9.51 15.53 9.86
C ALA A 58 8.84 16.90 10.12
N GLY A 59 7.51 17.01 9.93
CA GLY A 59 6.73 18.21 10.25
C GLY A 59 6.26 18.29 11.70
N ILE A 60 6.44 17.24 12.52
CA ILE A 60 6.07 17.29 13.94
C ILE A 60 7.02 18.25 14.68
N PRO A 61 6.50 19.25 15.43
CA PRO A 61 7.33 20.21 16.15
C PRO A 61 8.31 19.52 17.11
N ARG A 62 9.58 19.91 17.05
CA ARG A 62 10.63 19.32 17.91
C ARG A 62 10.38 19.61 19.38
N ASP A 63 9.92 20.81 19.70
CA ASP A 63 9.62 21.27 21.06
C ASP A 63 8.62 20.34 21.77
N LEU A 64 7.65 19.77 21.03
CA LEU A 64 6.69 18.80 21.57
C LEU A 64 7.39 17.49 21.99
N LEU A 65 8.36 17.04 21.18
CA LEU A 65 9.13 15.84 21.47
C LEU A 65 10.13 16.07 22.61
N GLU A 66 10.73 17.26 22.67
CA GLU A 66 11.63 17.66 23.74
C GLU A 66 10.89 17.82 25.07
N ALA A 67 9.70 18.42 25.09
CA ALA A 67 8.86 18.48 26.29
C ALA A 67 8.54 17.09 26.84
N ALA A 68 8.17 16.14 25.97
CA ALA A 68 7.92 14.76 26.39
C ALA A 68 9.18 14.07 26.96
N ARG A 69 10.38 14.38 26.45
CA ARG A 69 11.65 13.90 27.03
C ARG A 69 11.93 14.53 28.39
N MET A 70 11.63 15.82 28.57
CA MET A 70 11.76 16.52 29.85
C MET A 70 10.81 15.94 30.92
N ASP A 71 9.64 15.46 30.50
CA ASP A 71 8.69 14.72 31.34
C ASP A 71 9.12 13.27 31.65
N GLY A 72 10.32 12.86 31.21
CA GLY A 72 10.89 11.54 31.47
C GLY A 72 10.35 10.42 30.57
N ALA A 73 9.66 10.74 29.46
CA ALA A 73 9.16 9.72 28.55
C ALA A 73 10.30 9.08 27.74
N SER A 74 10.32 7.74 27.68
CA SER A 74 11.22 7.00 26.79
C SER A 74 10.88 7.23 25.31
N GLU A 75 11.85 7.04 24.40
CA GLU A 75 11.62 7.18 22.95
C GLU A 75 10.47 6.30 22.44
N TRP A 76 10.28 5.10 22.99
CA TRP A 76 9.14 4.24 22.66
C TRP A 76 7.81 4.84 23.14
N THR A 77 7.79 5.43 24.33
CA THR A 77 6.63 6.14 24.87
C THR A 77 6.28 7.34 23.99
N ILE A 78 7.28 8.14 23.61
CA ILE A 78 7.11 9.31 22.73
C ILE A 78 6.56 8.86 21.37
N PHE A 79 7.14 7.82 20.77
CA PHE A 79 6.66 7.28 19.51
C PHE A 79 5.19 6.85 19.60
N ARG A 80 4.84 6.02 20.58
CA ARG A 80 3.50 5.42 20.67
C ARG A 80 2.42 6.39 21.14
N ARG A 81 2.75 7.32 22.04
CA ARG A 81 1.76 8.23 22.67
C ARG A 81 1.72 9.63 22.06
N VAL A 82 2.77 10.06 21.36
CA VAL A 82 2.84 11.41 20.75
C VAL A 82 2.91 11.32 19.23
N VAL A 83 3.94 10.66 18.69
CA VAL A 83 4.19 10.65 17.23
C VAL A 83 3.11 9.87 16.47
N LEU A 84 2.78 8.66 16.94
CA LEU A 84 1.85 7.77 16.24
C LEU A 84 0.42 8.33 16.17
N PRO A 85 -0.18 8.87 17.26
CA PRO A 85 -1.50 9.50 17.20
C PRO A 85 -1.54 10.73 16.28
N LEU A 86 -0.51 11.58 16.31
CA LEU A 86 -0.39 12.71 15.39
C LEU A 86 -0.22 12.24 13.94
N GLY A 87 0.39 11.07 13.74
CA GLY A 87 0.58 10.38 12.47
C GLY A 87 -0.66 9.73 11.86
N LEU A 88 -1.73 9.53 12.63
CA LEU A 88 -2.91 8.79 12.19
C LEU A 88 -3.48 9.28 10.85
N PRO A 89 -3.61 10.59 10.58
CA PRO A 89 -4.10 11.06 9.28
C PRO A 89 -3.21 10.65 8.09
N ALA A 90 -1.89 10.69 8.27
CA ALA A 90 -0.94 10.27 7.25
C ALA A 90 -0.94 8.75 7.05
N ILE A 91 -1.03 7.98 8.12
CA ILE A 91 -1.12 6.52 8.08
C ILE A 91 -2.42 6.08 7.39
N ALA A 92 -3.55 6.74 7.69
CA ALA A 92 -4.82 6.47 7.03
C ALA A 92 -4.75 6.80 5.52
N SER A 93 -4.12 7.92 5.15
CA SER A 93 -3.91 8.28 3.75
C SER A 93 -3.03 7.24 3.03
N LEU A 94 -1.92 6.83 3.65
CA LEU A 94 -1.07 5.77 3.14
C LEU A 94 -1.82 4.45 2.96
N ALA A 95 -2.65 4.07 3.95
CA ALA A 95 -3.45 2.85 3.90
C ALA A 95 -4.42 2.85 2.72
N ILE A 96 -5.07 3.99 2.43
CA ILE A 96 -5.93 4.13 1.24
C ILE A 96 -5.11 3.93 -0.04
N PHE A 97 -3.98 4.63 -0.20
CA PHE A 97 -3.15 4.51 -1.41
C PHE A 97 -2.63 3.09 -1.62
N GLN A 98 -2.13 2.45 -0.55
CA GLN A 98 -1.65 1.07 -0.61
C GLN A 98 -2.80 0.10 -0.90
N PHE A 99 -3.96 0.27 -0.26
CA PHE A 99 -5.13 -0.56 -0.52
C PHE A 99 -5.56 -0.46 -1.99
N LEU A 100 -5.70 0.75 -2.53
CA LEU A 100 -6.12 0.94 -3.91
C LEU A 100 -5.09 0.38 -4.89
N TRP A 101 -3.80 0.52 -4.62
CA TRP A 101 -2.76 -0.05 -5.46
C TRP A 101 -2.82 -1.58 -5.50
N VAL A 102 -2.92 -2.23 -4.33
CA VAL A 102 -2.98 -3.70 -4.23
C VAL A 102 -4.31 -4.24 -4.74
N TRP A 103 -5.43 -3.59 -4.42
CA TRP A 103 -6.77 -4.05 -4.81
C TRP A 103 -6.99 -3.99 -6.33
N ASN A 104 -6.44 -2.96 -6.98
CA ASN A 104 -6.53 -2.81 -8.44
C ASN A 104 -5.40 -3.52 -9.18
N ASP A 105 -4.48 -4.19 -8.47
CA ASP A 105 -3.40 -4.89 -9.14
C ASP A 105 -3.94 -6.05 -10.00
N PHE A 106 -3.43 -6.09 -11.22
CA PHE A 106 -3.68 -7.15 -12.17
C PHE A 106 -2.38 -7.85 -12.55
N LEU A 107 -1.31 -7.10 -12.80
CA LEU A 107 -0.10 -7.63 -13.39
C LEU A 107 0.67 -8.52 -12.42
N ILE A 108 0.85 -8.09 -11.16
CA ILE A 108 1.58 -8.87 -10.17
C ILE A 108 0.77 -10.12 -9.83
N ALA A 109 -0.53 -9.96 -9.61
CA ALA A 109 -1.46 -11.05 -9.38
C ALA A 109 -1.45 -12.09 -10.52
N LEU A 110 -1.47 -11.65 -11.78
CA LEU A 110 -1.42 -12.55 -12.95
C LEU A 110 -0.13 -13.38 -12.98
N VAL A 111 0.99 -12.78 -12.60
CA VAL A 111 2.32 -13.43 -12.67
C VAL A 111 2.57 -14.32 -11.47
N PHE A 112 2.22 -13.88 -10.26
CA PHE A 112 2.66 -14.51 -9.00
C PHE A 112 1.59 -15.34 -8.30
N ALA A 113 0.30 -15.20 -8.63
CA ALA A 113 -0.77 -16.01 -8.04
C ALA A 113 -1.02 -17.29 -8.87
N SER A 114 -1.29 -18.40 -8.19
CA SER A 114 -1.84 -19.58 -8.86
C SER A 114 -3.34 -19.41 -9.13
N ARG A 115 -3.92 -20.26 -9.99
CA ARG A 115 -5.36 -20.22 -10.30
C ARG A 115 -6.25 -20.36 -9.07
N ASP A 116 -5.82 -21.13 -8.08
CA ASP A 116 -6.58 -21.40 -6.86
C ASP A 116 -6.61 -20.21 -5.90
N VAL A 117 -5.69 -19.26 -6.06
CA VAL A 117 -5.56 -18.06 -5.20
C VAL A 117 -5.63 -16.75 -5.98
N GLN A 118 -6.13 -16.79 -7.21
CA GLN A 118 -6.17 -15.61 -8.08
C GLN A 118 -7.14 -14.54 -7.53
N PRO A 119 -6.73 -13.26 -7.49
CA PRO A 119 -7.61 -12.16 -7.13
C PRO A 119 -8.75 -11.96 -8.13
N LEU A 120 -9.79 -11.25 -7.68
CA LEU A 120 -10.96 -10.92 -8.49
C LEU A 120 -10.59 -10.22 -9.81
N THR A 121 -9.56 -9.35 -9.80
CA THR A 121 -9.06 -8.64 -10.98
C THR A 121 -8.61 -9.61 -12.08
N VAL A 122 -7.82 -10.63 -11.72
CA VAL A 122 -7.34 -11.67 -12.64
C VAL A 122 -8.49 -12.56 -13.11
N PHE A 123 -9.38 -12.94 -12.19
CA PHE A 123 -10.55 -13.74 -12.52
C PHE A 123 -11.44 -13.04 -13.56
N LEU A 124 -11.81 -11.78 -13.34
CA LEU A 124 -12.64 -11.02 -14.29
C LEU A 124 -11.95 -10.90 -15.65
N GLN A 125 -10.65 -10.60 -15.68
CA GLN A 125 -9.91 -10.51 -16.94
C GLN A 125 -9.87 -11.84 -17.72
N SER A 126 -9.90 -12.99 -17.02
CA SER A 126 -9.95 -14.31 -17.66
C SER A 126 -11.26 -14.56 -18.42
N GLN A 127 -12.36 -13.93 -17.99
CA GLN A 127 -13.68 -14.09 -18.61
C GLN A 127 -13.74 -13.43 -20.00
N THR A 128 -12.98 -12.37 -20.25
CA THR A 128 -12.89 -11.73 -21.58
C THR A 128 -12.28 -12.65 -22.64
N ARG A 129 -11.48 -13.67 -22.25
CA ARG A 129 -10.73 -14.52 -23.19
C ARG A 129 -11.40 -15.86 -23.49
N GLN A 130 -12.33 -16.32 -22.65
CA GLN A 130 -12.80 -17.71 -22.73
C GLN A 130 -14.09 -17.95 -23.53
N PHE A 131 -14.96 -16.95 -23.78
CA PHE A 131 -16.33 -17.24 -24.25
C PHE A 131 -16.92 -16.33 -25.35
N GLY A 132 -16.14 -15.45 -25.99
CA GLY A 132 -16.72 -14.18 -26.47
C GLY A 132 -17.04 -13.31 -25.25
N GLU A 133 -17.35 -12.03 -25.40
CA GLU A 133 -17.59 -11.18 -24.22
C GLU A 133 -18.76 -11.72 -23.38
N SER A 134 -18.47 -12.41 -22.27
CA SER A 134 -19.43 -12.75 -21.22
C SER A 134 -19.72 -11.49 -20.41
N ILE A 135 -20.35 -10.53 -21.09
CA ILE A 135 -20.74 -9.22 -20.54
C ILE A 135 -21.66 -9.36 -19.33
N ASP A 136 -22.41 -10.46 -19.28
CA ASP A 136 -23.26 -10.91 -18.18
C ASP A 136 -22.49 -11.22 -16.89
N VAL A 137 -21.20 -11.58 -16.98
CA VAL A 137 -20.32 -11.79 -15.82
C VAL A 137 -19.42 -10.57 -15.60
N LEU A 138 -18.86 -10.01 -16.68
CA LEU A 138 -17.89 -8.92 -16.61
C LEU A 138 -18.49 -7.65 -16.02
N ALA A 139 -19.66 -7.19 -16.51
CA ALA A 139 -20.23 -5.92 -16.07
C ALA A 139 -20.70 -5.96 -14.61
N PRO A 140 -21.45 -6.98 -14.14
CA PRO A 140 -21.81 -7.09 -12.72
C PRO A 140 -20.59 -7.34 -11.82
N GLY A 141 -19.64 -8.16 -12.26
CA GLY A 141 -18.42 -8.44 -11.50
C GLY A 141 -17.55 -7.21 -11.31
N ALA A 142 -17.38 -6.39 -12.36
CA ALA A 142 -16.69 -5.11 -12.28
C ALA A 142 -17.42 -4.14 -11.33
N PHE A 143 -18.75 -4.06 -11.40
CA PHE A 143 -19.54 -3.23 -10.49
C PHE A 143 -19.37 -3.65 -9.03
N LEU A 144 -19.48 -4.95 -8.73
CA LEU A 144 -19.28 -5.49 -7.38
C LEU A 144 -17.84 -5.24 -6.87
N SER A 145 -16.84 -5.30 -7.76
CA SER A 145 -15.44 -5.04 -7.40
C SER A 145 -15.20 -3.62 -6.86
N LEU A 146 -16.04 -2.64 -7.26
CA LEU A 146 -15.95 -1.26 -6.80
C LEU A 146 -16.50 -1.04 -5.39
N ILE A 147 -17.37 -1.93 -4.91
CA ILE A 147 -18.00 -1.79 -3.59
C ILE A 147 -16.94 -1.77 -2.49
N VAL A 148 -15.92 -2.63 -2.57
CA VAL A 148 -14.90 -2.74 -1.52
C VAL A 148 -14.03 -1.47 -1.43
N PRO A 149 -13.45 -0.94 -2.54
CA PRO A 149 -12.80 0.37 -2.53
C PRO A 149 -13.66 1.50 -1.99
N LEU A 150 -14.96 1.53 -2.32
CA LEU A 150 -15.86 2.56 -1.81
C LEU A 150 -16.04 2.47 -0.30
N ILE A 151 -16.21 1.27 0.25
CA ILE A 151 -16.31 1.07 1.71
C ILE A 151 -15.03 1.56 2.39
N VAL A 152 -13.86 1.18 1.87
CA VAL A 152 -12.57 1.62 2.42
C VAL A 152 -12.44 3.13 2.32
N PHE A 153 -12.77 3.72 1.17
CA PHE A 153 -12.74 5.17 0.99
C PHE A 153 -13.64 5.88 2.01
N PHE A 154 -14.92 5.50 2.13
CA PHE A 154 -15.85 6.15 3.05
C PHE A 154 -15.48 5.95 4.52
N ALA A 155 -14.86 4.82 4.89
CA ALA A 155 -14.35 4.58 6.24
C ALA A 155 -13.18 5.52 6.61
N PHE A 156 -12.32 5.86 5.64
CA PHE A 156 -11.10 6.63 5.87
C PHE A 156 -11.11 8.07 5.32
N GLN A 157 -12.14 8.49 4.56
CA GLN A 157 -12.23 9.79 3.89
C GLN A 157 -12.00 10.98 4.84
N ARG A 158 -12.44 10.89 6.10
CA ARG A 158 -12.27 11.95 7.10
C ARG A 158 -10.80 12.26 7.39
N TYR A 159 -9.94 11.24 7.34
CA TYR A 159 -8.52 11.38 7.56
C TYR A 159 -7.81 11.92 6.32
N PHE A 160 -8.30 11.57 5.13
CA PHE A 160 -7.78 12.07 3.86
C PHE A 160 -7.95 13.59 3.74
N VAL A 161 -9.12 14.13 4.11
CA VAL A 161 -9.39 15.57 4.11
C VAL A 161 -8.51 16.31 5.13
N GLN A 162 -8.30 15.72 6.31
CA GLN A 162 -7.43 16.32 7.34
C GLN A 162 -5.95 16.29 6.93
N GLY A 163 -5.49 15.21 6.28
CA GLY A 163 -4.11 15.07 5.83
C GLY A 163 -3.72 16.00 4.68
N THR A 164 -4.65 16.27 3.75
CA THR A 164 -4.42 17.24 2.65
C THR A 164 -4.41 18.69 3.13
N LEU A 165 -5.26 19.05 4.11
CA LEU A 165 -5.27 20.40 4.68
C LEU A 165 -4.04 20.69 5.55
N ALA A 166 -3.57 19.72 6.33
CA ALA A 166 -2.35 19.87 7.14
C ALA A 166 -1.07 20.04 6.30
N GLY A 167 -1.05 19.51 5.07
CA GLY A 167 0.07 19.69 4.13
C GLY A 167 0.06 21.03 3.36
N SER A 168 -1.10 21.70 3.30
CA SER A 168 -1.28 22.99 2.60
C SER A 168 -1.01 24.22 3.47
N VAL A 169 -0.90 24.06 4.79
CA VAL A 169 -0.44 25.13 5.68
C VAL A 169 1.09 25.06 5.78
N LYS A 170 1.76 25.55 4.75
CA LYS A 170 3.17 25.96 4.78
C LYS A 170 3.27 27.41 4.32
#